data_AF-A0A349KHI1-F1
#
_entry.id   AF-A0A349KHI1-F1
#
_cell.length_a   1.000
_cell.length_b   1.000
_cell.length_c   1.000
_cell.angle_alpha   90.00
_cell.angle_beta   90.00
_cell.angle_gamma   90.00
#
_symmetry.space_group_name_H-M   'P 1'
#
loop_
_entity.id
_entity.type
_entity.pdbx_description
1 polymer ?
#
loop_
_entity_poly.entity_id
_entity_poly.type
_entity_poly.pdbx_seq_one_letter_code
_entity_poly.pdbx_strand_id
1 'polypeptide(L)' 'MATLNETRKSIFPEGQDTWESIAQRELPDMGSEEAIGMLQSWNLHVFMRPAAAKDSTRAGNPILPSDIIFVAPPQA' A
#
# COMPACT_ATOMS: atom_id res chain seq x y z
N MET A 1 23.17 -10.05 24.17
CA MET A 1 22.83 -10.18 22.74
C MET A 1 21.62 -9.29 22.49
N ALA A 2 21.67 -8.40 21.50
CA ALA A 2 20.52 -7.57 21.18
C ALA A 2 19.47 -8.40 20.44
N THR A 3 18.24 -8.41 20.93
CA THR A 3 17.11 -9.03 20.25
C THR A 3 16.64 -8.07 19.15
N LEU A 4 16.63 -8.52 17.90
CA LEU A 4 16.08 -7.74 16.79
C LEU A 4 14.55 -7.84 16.85
N ASN A 5 13.85 -6.71 16.89
CA ASN A 5 12.39 -6.69 16.80
C ASN A 5 11.95 -7.01 15.36
N GLU A 6 10.88 -7.79 15.22
CA GLU A 6 10.27 -8.00 13.92
C GLU A 6 9.76 -6.67 13.36
N THR A 7 10.09 -6.40 12.10
CA THR A 7 9.61 -5.22 11.39
C THR A 7 8.41 -5.62 10.53
N ARG A 8 7.32 -4.86 10.64
CA ARG A 8 6.13 -5.03 9.80
C ARG A 8 6.51 -5.05 8.32
N LYS A 9 6.07 -6.08 7.58
CA LYS A 9 6.36 -6.21 6.14
C LYS A 9 5.82 -5.00 5.37
N SER A 10 6.68 -4.38 4.56
CA SER A 10 6.35 -3.26 3.68
C SER A 10 7.06 -3.40 2.34
N ILE A 11 6.58 -2.63 1.35
CA ILE A 11 7.15 -2.53 0.01
C ILE A 11 7.32 -1.06 -0.40
N PHE A 12 8.11 -0.84 -1.45
CA PHE A 12 8.07 0.37 -2.25
C PHE A 12 7.22 0.12 -3.50
N PRO A 13 6.22 0.95 -3.80
CA PRO A 13 5.39 0.81 -4.99
C PRO A 13 6.20 0.96 -6.28
N GLU A 14 5.83 0.18 -7.29
CA GLU A 14 6.28 0.38 -8.66
C GLU A 14 5.62 1.62 -9.28
N GLY A 15 6.18 2.12 -10.38
CA GLY A 15 5.81 3.41 -10.97
C GLY A 15 4.33 3.59 -11.33
N GLN A 16 3.62 2.49 -11.56
CA GLN A 16 2.21 2.43 -11.98
C GLN A 16 1.34 1.63 -11.00
N ASP A 17 1.88 1.27 -9.83
CA ASP A 17 1.12 0.49 -8.86
C ASP A 17 -0.14 1.23 -8.39
N THR A 18 -1.25 0.51 -8.42
CA THR A 18 -2.52 0.86 -7.77
C THR A 18 -2.79 -0.08 -6.60
N TRP A 19 -3.77 0.25 -5.76
CA TRP A 19 -4.20 -0.63 -4.67
C TRP A 19 -4.56 -2.03 -5.16
N GLU A 20 -5.23 -2.14 -6.31
CA GLU A 20 -5.61 -3.40 -6.95
C GLU A 20 -4.37 -4.22 -7.31
N SER A 21 -3.40 -3.61 -8.00
CA SER A 21 -2.18 -4.32 -8.41
C SER A 21 -1.33 -4.78 -7.22
N ILE A 22 -1.25 -3.96 -6.16
CA ILE A 22 -0.52 -4.32 -4.93
C ILE A 22 -1.27 -5.44 -4.20
N ALA A 23 -2.60 -5.36 -4.08
CA ALA A 23 -3.42 -6.39 -3.46
C ALA A 23 -3.22 -7.75 -4.15
N GLN A 24 -3.28 -7.78 -5.48
CA GLN A 24 -3.09 -9.00 -6.25
C GLN A 24 -1.68 -9.60 -6.07
N ARG A 25 -0.65 -8.75 -5.96
CA ARG A 25 0.75 -9.19 -5.85
C ARG A 25 1.13 -9.62 -4.44
N GLU A 26 0.70 -8.89 -3.42
CA GLU A 26 1.18 -9.03 -2.04
C GLU A 26 0.21 -9.76 -1.12
N LEU A 27 -1.09 -9.81 -1.46
CA LEU A 27 -2.14 -10.49 -0.69
C LEU A 27 -2.94 -11.47 -1.58
N PRO A 28 -2.27 -12.42 -2.29
CA PRO A 28 -2.94 -13.27 -3.29
C PRO A 28 -3.97 -14.24 -2.69
N ASP A 29 -3.87 -14.53 -1.39
CA ASP A 29 -4.77 -15.45 -0.68
C ASP A 29 -6.07 -14.77 -0.20
N MET A 30 -6.19 -13.45 -0.35
CA MET A 30 -7.37 -12.67 0.04
C MET A 30 -8.25 -12.34 -1.16
N GLY A 31 -9.55 -12.17 -0.93
CA GLY A 31 -10.46 -11.65 -1.96
C GLY A 31 -10.07 -10.22 -2.35
N SER A 32 -10.15 -9.87 -3.64
CA SER A 32 -9.64 -8.58 -4.15
C SER A 32 -10.18 -7.36 -3.39
N GLU A 33 -11.48 -7.30 -3.11
CA GLU A 33 -12.09 -6.16 -2.40
C GLU A 33 -11.65 -6.09 -0.93
N GLU A 34 -11.56 -7.23 -0.27
CA GLU A 34 -11.06 -7.34 1.11
C GLU A 34 -9.59 -6.91 1.20
N ALA A 35 -8.75 -7.41 0.30
CA ALA A 35 -7.33 -7.09 0.23
C ALA A 35 -7.10 -5.59 0.00
N ILE A 36 -7.84 -4.97 -0.91
CA ILE A 36 -7.79 -3.52 -1.16
C ILE A 36 -8.19 -2.76 0.10
N GLY A 37 -9.30 -3.13 0.75
CA GLY A 37 -9.76 -2.49 1.98
C GLY A 37 -8.75 -2.60 3.12
N MET A 38 -8.10 -3.76 3.28
CA MET A 38 -7.03 -3.95 4.25
C MET A 38 -5.82 -3.07 3.94
N LEU A 39 -5.36 -3.04 2.69
CA LEU A 39 -4.24 -2.18 2.29
C LEU A 39 -4.54 -0.70 2.55
N GLN A 40 -5.73 -0.22 2.21
CA GLN A 40 -6.13 1.17 2.46
C GLN A 40 -6.18 1.49 3.96
N SER A 41 -6.76 0.60 4.75
CA SER A 41 -6.83 0.72 6.23
C SER A 41 -5.45 0.70 6.88
N TRP A 42 -4.54 -0.12 6.38
CA TRP A 42 -3.17 -0.23 6.88
C TRP A 42 -2.27 0.94 6.49
N ASN A 43 -2.66 1.70 5.47
CA ASN A 43 -1.87 2.76 4.84
C ASN A 43 -2.67 4.08 4.73
N LEU A 44 -3.37 4.46 5.80
CA LEU A 44 -4.18 5.69 5.84
C LEU A 44 -3.39 6.95 5.46
N HIS A 45 -2.07 6.98 5.71
CA HIS A 45 -1.17 8.09 5.31
C HIS A 45 -1.03 8.26 3.80
N VAL A 46 -1.28 7.21 3.02
CA VAL A 46 -1.33 7.27 1.54
C VAL A 46 -2.78 7.38 1.10
N PHE A 47 -3.68 6.56 1.64
CA PHE A 47 -5.07 6.50 1.21
C PHE A 47 -5.82 7.85 1.36
N MET A 48 -5.58 8.57 2.46
CA MET A 48 -6.24 9.86 2.72
C MET A 48 -5.61 11.03 1.95
N ARG A 49 -4.57 10.79 1.15
CA ARG A 49 -3.88 11.83 0.40
C ARG A 49 -4.74 12.27 -0.80
N PRO A 50 -4.75 13.56 -1.15
CA PRO A 50 -5.33 14.00 -2.42
C PRO A 50 -4.70 13.25 -3.59
N ALA A 51 -5.54 12.64 -4.43
CA ALA A 51 -5.06 11.98 -5.63
C ALA A 51 -4.36 12.97 -6.57
N ALA A 52 -3.45 12.46 -7.39
CA ALA A 52 -2.76 13.30 -8.37
C ALA A 52 -3.76 13.97 -9.33
N ALA A 53 -3.41 15.18 -9.76
CA ALA A 53 -4.24 16.01 -10.62
C ALA A 53 -4.61 15.28 -11.93
N LYS A 54 -5.79 15.61 -12.48
CA LYS A 54 -6.39 14.91 -13.62
C LYS A 54 -5.57 14.99 -14.91
N ASP A 55 -4.67 15.96 -15.00
CA ASP A 55 -3.75 16.21 -16.10
C ASP A 55 -2.39 15.52 -15.94
N SER A 56 -2.18 14.80 -14.84
CA SER A 56 -0.95 14.05 -14.58
C SER A 56 -1.01 12.61 -15.09
N THR A 57 0.17 12.01 -15.30
CA THR A 57 0.31 10.58 -15.66
C THR A 57 -0.21 9.61 -14.59
N ARG A 58 -0.59 10.11 -13.41
CA ARG A 58 -1.12 9.34 -12.29
C ARG A 58 -2.51 9.80 -11.84
N ALA A 59 -3.25 10.48 -12.71
CA ALA A 59 -4.58 11.00 -12.41
C ALA A 59 -5.43 9.99 -11.62
N GLY A 60 -5.88 10.38 -10.42
CA GLY A 60 -6.71 9.52 -9.56
C GLY A 60 -5.96 8.51 -8.68
N ASN A 61 -4.64 8.34 -8.83
CA ASN A 61 -3.84 7.47 -7.98
C ASN A 61 -3.11 8.27 -6.88
N PRO A 62 -3.39 8.03 -5.59
CA PRO A 62 -2.70 8.70 -4.48
C PRO A 62 -1.30 8.12 -4.19
N ILE A 63 -0.97 6.95 -4.73
CA ILE A 63 0.29 6.23 -4.46
C ILE A 63 1.44 6.86 -5.26
N LEU A 64 2.54 7.15 -4.55
CA LEU A 64 3.82 7.56 -5.12
C LEU A 64 4.85 6.42 -4.98
N PRO A 65 5.82 6.30 -5.91
CA PRO A 65 6.90 5.31 -5.83
C PRO A 65 7.79 5.46 -4.59
N SER A 66 7.80 6.66 -3.99
CA SER A 66 8.55 6.95 -2.77
C SER A 66 7.78 6.61 -1.50
N ASP A 67 6.50 6.23 -1.59
CA ASP A 67 5.72 5.85 -0.42
C ASP A 67 6.21 4.48 0.12
N ILE A 68 6.01 4.28 1.41
CA ILE A 68 6.13 2.96 2.05
C ILE A 68 4.72 2.42 2.22
N ILE A 69 4.46 1.24 1.64
CA ILE A 69 3.18 0.56 1.75
C ILE A 69 3.34 -0.69 2.61
N PHE A 70 2.63 -0.72 3.74
CA PHE A 70 2.54 -1.89 4.60
C PHE A 70 1.61 -2.94 3.98
N VAL A 71 2.08 -4.18 3.95
CA VAL A 71 1.37 -5.35 3.37
C VAL A 71 1.13 -6.44 4.41
N ALA A 72 1.25 -6.07 5.69
CA ALA A 72 0.90 -6.89 6.84
C ALA A 72 0.07 -6.05 7.81
N PRO A 73 -0.70 -6.65 8.74
CA PRO A 73 -1.44 -5.90 9.75
C PRO A 73 -0.52 -5.09 10.67
N PRO A 74 -1.02 -4.00 11.30
CA PRO A 74 -0.26 -3.29 12.32
C PRO A 74 0.01 -4.22 13.51
N GLN A 75 1.22 -4.16 14.05
CA GLN A 75 1.61 -4.90 15.26
C GLN A 75 1.24 -4.05 16.49
N ALA A 76 0.66 -4.70 17.51
CA ALA A 76 0.25 -4.08 18.76
C ALA A 76 1.40 -4.02 19.78
#